data_AF-A0A026W2Q9-F1
#
_entry.id   AF-A0A026W2Q9-F1
#
_cell.length_a   1.000
_cell.length_b   1.000
_cell.length_c   1.000
_cell.angle_alpha   90.00
_cell.angle_beta   90.00
_cell.angle_gamma   90.00
#
_symmetry.space_group_name_H-M   'P 1'
#
loop_
_entity.id
_entity.type
_entity.pdbx_description
1 polymer ?
#
loop_
_entity_poly.entity_id
_entity_poly.type
_entity_poly.pdbx_seq_one_letter_code
_entity_poly.pdbx_strand_id
1 'polypeptide(L)'
;MELGELEQSVENLGAVINDFPIGAVSLDDFKPVNEKIQATRESLMHLNARLLLLRAKYKQYTERTDDGSRRNEEDLSGVLQDIISDTLINSKAIKLCLHSTTILSILSKKEGTEEDQKKIYAYMRKLFTLNDSIMAVQNSIEAASQEQLDLKVECQKALLDHKNFLKEQERIQGERLQETNPEIVKNKNRMEKSLRKINVTKKLIRSFIAASGYMLTKEPLLEMLEANRELLNVEMIAKMSQSSENVLASTIERKRKTENS
;
A
#
# COMPACT_ATOMS: atom_id res chain seq x y z
N MET A 1 -67.89 2.00 11.68
CA MET A 1 -66.79 2.24 10.74
C MET A 1 -65.56 1.39 11.04
N GLU A 2 -65.44 0.77 12.22
CA GLU A 2 -64.23 0.02 12.62
C GLU A 2 -64.25 -1.49 12.35
N LEU A 3 -65.43 -2.11 12.18
CA LEU A 3 -65.52 -3.56 11.95
C LEU A 3 -64.98 -4.00 10.58
N GLY A 4 -65.22 -3.21 9.53
CA GLY A 4 -64.71 -3.52 8.18
C GLY A 4 -63.20 -3.35 8.05
N GLU A 5 -62.62 -2.37 8.76
CA GLU A 5 -61.17 -2.19 8.83
C GLU A 5 -60.49 -3.35 9.59
N LEU A 6 -61.16 -3.88 10.63
CA LEU A 6 -60.69 -5.03 11.37
C LEU A 6 -60.75 -6.31 10.52
N GLU A 7 -61.85 -6.53 9.80
CA GLU A 7 -62.01 -7.68 8.90
C GLU A 7 -60.96 -7.67 7.78
N GLN A 8 -60.75 -6.50 7.16
CA GLN A 8 -59.73 -6.31 6.13
C GLN A 8 -58.31 -6.47 6.67
N SER A 9 -58.06 -6.07 7.92
CA SER A 9 -56.76 -6.29 8.58
C SER A 9 -56.52 -7.76 8.91
N VAL A 10 -57.57 -8.50 9.29
CA VAL A 10 -57.49 -9.95 9.55
C VAL A 10 -57.25 -10.72 8.25
N GLU A 11 -57.90 -10.35 7.15
CA GLU A 11 -57.65 -10.93 5.82
C GLU A 11 -56.21 -10.65 5.34
N ASN A 12 -55.73 -9.42 5.49
CA ASN A 12 -54.35 -9.05 5.14
C ASN A 12 -53.33 -9.80 6.00
N LEU A 13 -53.60 -9.97 7.30
CA LEU A 13 -52.74 -10.75 8.19
C LEU A 13 -52.74 -12.24 7.80
N GLY A 14 -53.89 -12.80 7.43
CA GLY A 14 -54.01 -14.16 6.93
C GLY A 14 -53.21 -14.40 5.64
N ALA A 15 -53.22 -13.43 4.71
CA ALA A 15 -52.42 -13.50 3.49
C ALA A 15 -50.92 -13.49 3.78
N VAL A 16 -50.47 -12.61 4.69
CA VAL A 16 -49.05 -12.50 5.08
C VAL A 16 -48.57 -13.75 5.85
N ILE A 17 -49.42 -14.36 6.68
CA ILE A 17 -49.09 -15.59 7.40
C ILE A 17 -49.01 -16.79 6.43
N ASN A 18 -49.88 -16.86 5.42
CA ASN A 18 -49.86 -17.94 4.43
C ASN A 18 -48.67 -17.83 3.46
N ASP A 19 -48.20 -16.63 3.17
CA ASP A 19 -46.98 -16.39 2.37
C ASP A 19 -45.68 -16.53 3.18
N PHE A 20 -45.78 -16.80 4.49
CA PHE A 20 -44.62 -16.95 5.35
C PHE A 20 -43.96 -18.32 5.13
N PRO A 21 -42.70 -18.41 4.66
CA PRO A 21 -42.06 -19.69 4.37
C PRO A 21 -41.73 -20.42 5.67
N ILE A 22 -42.53 -21.44 6.01
CA ILE A 22 -42.27 -22.31 7.17
C ILE A 22 -41.03 -23.16 6.86
N GLY A 23 -39.92 -22.91 7.58
CA GLY A 23 -38.67 -23.66 7.45
C GLY A 23 -37.44 -22.86 7.02
N ALA A 24 -37.51 -21.52 6.97
CA ALA A 24 -36.34 -20.66 6.79
C ALA A 24 -35.36 -20.78 7.96
N VAL A 25 -34.09 -21.14 7.68
CA VAL A 25 -33.03 -21.29 8.70
C VAL A 25 -32.04 -20.12 8.61
N SER A 26 -32.00 -19.41 7.47
CA SER A 26 -31.11 -18.28 7.22
C SER A 26 -31.86 -17.04 6.73
N LEU A 27 -31.28 -15.85 6.98
CA LEU A 27 -31.76 -14.56 6.46
C LEU A 27 -31.89 -14.54 4.93
N ASP A 28 -31.12 -15.36 4.22
CA ASP A 28 -31.20 -15.50 2.76
C ASP A 28 -32.48 -16.19 2.27
N ASP A 29 -33.14 -16.96 3.13
CA ASP A 29 -34.38 -17.66 2.79
C ASP A 29 -35.58 -16.71 2.66
N PHE A 30 -35.46 -15.50 3.21
CA PHE A 30 -36.48 -14.44 3.14
C PHE A 30 -36.39 -13.57 1.89
N LYS A 31 -35.35 -13.73 1.05
CA LYS A 31 -35.22 -12.94 -0.18
C LYS A 31 -36.30 -13.31 -1.21
N PRO A 32 -36.87 -12.32 -1.93
CA PRO A 32 -37.77 -12.56 -3.05
C PRO A 32 -37.15 -13.52 -4.07
N VAL A 33 -37.97 -14.39 -4.68
CA VAL A 33 -37.50 -15.42 -5.63
C VAL A 33 -36.67 -14.81 -6.77
N ASN A 34 -37.01 -13.62 -7.25
CA ASN A 34 -36.27 -12.92 -8.31
C ASN A 34 -34.84 -12.53 -7.90
N GLU A 35 -34.64 -12.08 -6.66
CA GLU A 35 -33.32 -11.73 -6.14
C GLU A 35 -32.45 -12.98 -5.93
N LYS A 36 -33.05 -14.08 -5.48
CA LYS A 36 -32.37 -15.39 -5.40
C LYS A 36 -31.92 -15.89 -6.77
N ILE A 37 -32.75 -15.73 -7.80
CA ILE A 37 -32.41 -16.08 -9.18
C ILE A 37 -31.27 -15.20 -9.71
N GLN A 38 -31.27 -13.91 -9.38
CA GLN A 38 -30.20 -13.01 -9.81
C GLN A 38 -28.86 -13.35 -9.13
N ALA A 39 -28.86 -13.53 -7.81
CA ALA A 39 -27.66 -13.91 -7.05
C ALA A 39 -27.08 -15.26 -7.51
N THR A 40 -27.94 -16.24 -7.81
CA THR A 40 -27.49 -17.54 -8.35
C THR A 40 -26.92 -17.40 -9.77
N ARG A 41 -27.49 -16.55 -10.63
CA ARG A 41 -26.94 -16.26 -11.97
C ARG A 41 -25.56 -15.59 -11.90
N GLU A 42 -25.38 -14.63 -11.01
CA GLU A 42 -24.09 -13.96 -10.79
C GLU A 42 -23.04 -14.95 -10.28
N SER A 43 -23.40 -15.77 -9.28
CA SER A 43 -22.53 -16.85 -8.77
C SER A 43 -22.16 -17.86 -9.87
N LEU A 44 -23.13 -18.28 -10.67
CA LEU A 44 -22.91 -19.19 -11.80
C LEU A 44 -21.97 -18.58 -12.85
N MET A 45 -22.11 -17.29 -13.15
CA MET A 45 -21.23 -16.57 -14.07
C MET A 45 -19.79 -16.56 -13.57
N HIS A 46 -19.57 -16.27 -12.28
CA HIS A 46 -18.24 -16.31 -11.66
C HIS A 46 -17.63 -17.71 -11.65
N LEU A 47 -18.42 -18.73 -11.33
CA LEU A 47 -17.99 -20.13 -11.37
C LEU A 47 -17.63 -20.58 -12.78
N ASN A 48 -18.42 -20.19 -13.78
CA ASN A 48 -18.18 -20.52 -15.18
C ASN A 48 -16.88 -19.84 -15.69
N ALA A 49 -16.65 -18.58 -15.33
CA ALA A 49 -15.39 -17.89 -15.64
C ALA A 49 -14.19 -18.57 -14.99
N ARG A 50 -14.30 -18.98 -13.72
CA ARG A 50 -13.24 -19.73 -13.00
C ARG A 50 -12.98 -21.08 -13.64
N LEU A 51 -14.03 -21.78 -14.07
CA LEU A 51 -13.93 -23.07 -14.76
C LEU A 51 -13.24 -22.94 -16.12
N LEU A 52 -13.57 -21.91 -16.90
CA LEU A 52 -12.88 -21.60 -18.16
C LEU A 52 -11.40 -21.30 -17.95
N LEU A 53 -11.05 -20.51 -16.93
CA LEU A 53 -9.67 -20.22 -16.56
C LEU A 53 -8.91 -21.50 -16.17
N LEU A 54 -9.51 -22.36 -15.34
CA LEU A 54 -8.93 -23.63 -14.94
C LEU A 54 -8.73 -24.58 -16.13
N ARG A 55 -9.69 -24.63 -17.06
CA ARG A 55 -9.55 -25.40 -18.30
C ARG A 55 -8.42 -24.86 -19.18
N ALA A 56 -8.29 -23.54 -19.29
CA ALA A 56 -7.19 -22.91 -20.04
C ALA A 56 -5.83 -23.25 -19.40
N LYS A 57 -5.73 -23.13 -18.07
CA LYS A 57 -4.52 -23.55 -17.32
C LYS A 57 -4.22 -25.03 -17.54
N TYR A 58 -5.21 -25.90 -17.42
CA TYR A 58 -5.03 -27.34 -17.60
C TYR A 58 -4.57 -27.69 -19.01
N LYS A 59 -5.20 -27.11 -20.05
CA LYS A 59 -4.77 -27.29 -21.45
C LYS A 59 -3.33 -26.84 -21.68
N GLN A 60 -2.95 -25.70 -21.11
CA GLN A 60 -1.59 -25.17 -21.16
C GLN A 60 -0.57 -26.11 -20.48
N TYR A 61 -0.94 -26.78 -19.38
CA TYR A 61 -0.09 -27.78 -18.74
C TYR A 61 0.03 -29.06 -19.57
N THR A 62 -1.06 -29.54 -20.18
CA THR A 62 -1.04 -30.78 -20.98
C THR A 62 -0.35 -30.63 -22.34
N GLU A 63 -0.48 -29.48 -23.00
CA GLU A 63 0.16 -29.18 -24.29
C GLU A 63 1.66 -28.85 -24.14
N ARG A 64 2.15 -28.50 -22.94
CA ARG A 64 3.56 -28.20 -22.66
C ARG A 64 4.45 -29.41 -22.37
N THR A 65 3.89 -30.62 -22.36
CA THR A 65 4.69 -31.82 -22.09
C THR A 65 5.65 -32.18 -23.24
N ASP A 66 5.60 -31.47 -24.38
CA ASP A 66 6.39 -31.80 -25.57
C ASP A 66 7.45 -30.76 -26.01
N ASP A 67 7.67 -29.65 -25.29
CA ASP A 67 8.88 -28.86 -25.56
C ASP A 67 9.36 -27.96 -24.40
N GLY A 68 10.67 -28.00 -24.17
CA GLY A 68 11.33 -27.53 -22.95
C GLY A 68 11.48 -26.01 -22.82
N SER A 69 10.44 -25.31 -22.35
CA SER A 69 10.57 -23.89 -21.97
C SER A 69 9.85 -23.55 -20.67
N ARG A 70 10.58 -23.62 -19.56
CA ARG A 70 10.15 -23.22 -18.20
C ARG A 70 10.37 -21.72 -17.90
N ARG A 71 10.60 -20.85 -18.90
CA ARG A 71 11.05 -19.46 -18.66
C ARG A 71 10.03 -18.33 -18.85
N ASN A 72 8.79 -18.57 -19.30
CA ASN A 72 7.88 -17.46 -19.68
C ASN A 72 6.53 -17.43 -18.94
N GLU A 73 6.35 -18.13 -17.81
CA GLU A 73 5.04 -18.17 -17.13
C GLU A 73 4.62 -16.85 -16.47
N GLU A 74 5.56 -16.11 -15.87
CA GLU A 74 5.27 -14.80 -15.26
C GLU A 74 5.03 -13.72 -16.33
N ASP A 75 5.84 -13.70 -17.40
CA ASP A 75 5.67 -12.75 -18.51
C ASP A 75 4.38 -13.00 -19.31
N LEU A 76 4.00 -14.26 -19.56
CA LEU A 76 2.73 -14.57 -20.24
C LEU A 76 1.50 -14.22 -19.38
N SER A 77 1.61 -14.34 -18.06
CA SER A 77 0.53 -13.95 -17.14
C SER A 77 0.33 -12.43 -17.13
N GLY A 78 1.42 -11.65 -17.13
CA GLY A 78 1.37 -10.19 -17.24
C GLY A 78 0.78 -9.73 -18.57
N VAL A 79 1.28 -10.27 -19.70
CA VAL A 79 0.78 -9.95 -21.04
C VAL A 79 -0.70 -10.30 -21.20
N LEU A 80 -1.17 -11.41 -20.64
CA LEU A 80 -2.59 -11.78 -20.69
C LEU A 80 -3.45 -10.84 -19.83
N GLN A 81 -2.97 -10.43 -18.64
CA GLN A 81 -3.67 -9.46 -17.79
C GLN A 81 -3.77 -8.09 -18.46
N ASP A 82 -2.71 -7.65 -19.14
CA ASP A 82 -2.70 -6.39 -19.90
C ASP A 82 -3.68 -6.46 -21.06
N ILE A 83 -3.66 -7.53 -21.87
CA ILE A 83 -4.62 -7.72 -22.97
C ILE A 83 -6.06 -7.77 -22.45
N ILE A 84 -6.33 -8.46 -21.34
CA ILE A 84 -7.66 -8.50 -20.72
C ILE A 84 -8.09 -7.11 -20.24
N SER A 85 -7.18 -6.37 -19.59
CA SER A 85 -7.43 -5.01 -19.11
C SER A 85 -7.70 -4.06 -20.26
N ASP A 86 -6.90 -4.10 -21.32
CA ASP A 86 -7.06 -3.30 -22.52
C ASP A 86 -8.36 -3.65 -23.25
N THR A 87 -8.70 -4.93 -23.36
CA THR A 87 -9.97 -5.36 -23.98
C THR A 87 -11.16 -4.91 -23.13
N LEU A 88 -11.05 -4.96 -21.81
CA LEU A 88 -12.08 -4.47 -20.89
C LEU A 88 -12.24 -2.95 -20.99
N ILE A 89 -11.13 -2.20 -21.00
CA ILE A 89 -11.11 -0.75 -21.17
C ILE A 89 -11.71 -0.38 -22.52
N ASN A 90 -11.30 -1.04 -23.59
CA ASN A 90 -11.81 -0.83 -24.95
C ASN A 90 -13.31 -1.14 -25.03
N SER A 91 -13.78 -2.24 -24.42
CA SER A 91 -15.21 -2.55 -24.40
C SER A 91 -16.03 -1.51 -23.64
N LYS A 92 -15.51 -0.99 -22.51
CA LYS A 92 -16.14 0.10 -21.76
C LYS A 92 -16.12 1.40 -22.55
N ALA A 93 -15.03 1.71 -23.24
CA ALA A 93 -14.92 2.89 -24.09
C ALA A 93 -15.92 2.83 -25.26
N ILE A 94 -16.00 1.69 -25.96
CA ILE A 94 -17.00 1.46 -27.03
C ILE A 94 -18.41 1.65 -26.47
N LYS A 95 -18.71 1.05 -25.31
CA LYS A 95 -20.00 1.22 -24.64
C LYS A 95 -20.28 2.70 -24.33
N LEU A 96 -19.35 3.42 -23.73
CA LEU A 96 -19.52 4.85 -23.43
C LEU A 96 -19.73 5.68 -24.72
N CYS A 97 -19.01 5.38 -25.80
CA CYS A 97 -19.20 6.03 -27.10
C CYS A 97 -20.59 5.75 -27.70
N LEU A 98 -21.09 4.52 -27.58
CA LEU A 98 -22.45 4.17 -27.99
C LEU A 98 -23.49 4.92 -27.16
N HIS A 99 -23.35 4.92 -25.83
CA HIS A 99 -24.23 5.67 -24.94
C HIS A 99 -24.21 7.18 -25.23
N SER A 100 -23.04 7.75 -25.52
CA SER A 100 -22.89 9.16 -25.91
C SER A 100 -23.60 9.44 -27.24
N THR A 101 -23.45 8.56 -28.23
CA THR A 101 -24.18 8.63 -29.50
C THR A 101 -25.68 8.59 -29.28
N THR A 102 -26.18 7.69 -28.42
CA THR A 102 -27.61 7.62 -28.06
C THR A 102 -28.08 8.90 -27.38
N ILE A 103 -27.31 9.46 -26.44
CA ILE A 103 -27.64 10.75 -25.78
C ILE A 103 -27.73 11.88 -26.82
N LEU A 104 -26.80 11.94 -27.77
CA LEU A 104 -26.82 12.91 -28.88
C LEU A 104 -28.01 12.70 -29.82
N SER A 105 -28.38 11.45 -30.13
CA SER A 105 -29.58 11.12 -30.90
C SER A 105 -30.86 11.57 -30.19
N ILE A 106 -30.92 11.40 -28.86
CA ILE A 106 -32.03 11.87 -28.04
C ILE A 106 -32.11 13.40 -28.04
N LEU A 107 -30.99 14.10 -27.86
CA LEU A 107 -30.95 15.55 -27.89
C LEU A 107 -31.28 16.14 -29.27
N SER A 108 -30.93 15.45 -30.36
CA SER A 108 -31.20 15.86 -31.74
C SER A 108 -32.61 15.51 -32.24
N LYS A 109 -33.52 15.04 -31.36
CA LYS A 109 -34.89 14.63 -31.68
C LYS A 109 -34.99 13.49 -32.71
N LYS A 110 -33.92 12.72 -32.90
CA LYS A 110 -33.91 11.56 -33.80
C LYS A 110 -34.49 10.31 -33.14
N GLU A 111 -34.29 10.16 -31.83
CA GLU A 111 -34.74 9.03 -31.01
C GLU A 111 -35.20 9.53 -29.62
N GLY A 112 -35.99 8.75 -28.88
CA GLY A 112 -36.41 9.07 -27.50
C GLY A 112 -37.63 10.01 -27.36
N THR A 113 -38.14 10.14 -26.14
CA THR A 113 -39.31 10.98 -25.83
C THR A 113 -38.91 12.38 -25.35
N GLU A 114 -39.83 13.35 -25.38
CA GLU A 114 -39.57 14.69 -24.82
C GLU A 114 -39.26 14.65 -23.30
N GLU A 115 -39.77 13.66 -22.58
CA GLU A 115 -39.43 13.44 -21.18
C GLU A 115 -37.97 13.03 -20.99
N ASP A 116 -37.44 12.20 -21.88
CA ASP A 116 -36.05 11.78 -21.85
C ASP A 116 -35.10 12.94 -22.11
N GLN A 117 -35.47 13.86 -23.02
CA GLN A 117 -34.73 15.10 -23.23
C GLN A 117 -34.69 15.95 -21.95
N LYS A 118 -35.85 16.17 -21.30
CA LYS A 118 -35.92 16.93 -20.04
C LYS A 118 -35.05 16.31 -18.95
N LYS A 119 -35.03 14.98 -18.83
CA LYS A 119 -34.16 14.25 -17.88
C LYS A 119 -32.68 14.46 -18.20
N ILE A 120 -32.28 14.33 -19.47
CA ILE A 120 -30.89 14.55 -19.90
C ILE A 120 -30.45 15.99 -19.60
N TYR A 121 -31.27 17.00 -19.91
CA TYR A 121 -30.95 18.39 -19.58
C TYR A 121 -30.81 18.62 -18.07
N ALA A 122 -31.66 18.00 -17.26
CA ALA A 122 -31.55 18.09 -15.80
C ALA A 122 -30.25 17.48 -15.29
N TYR A 123 -29.84 16.31 -15.80
CA TYR A 123 -28.57 15.67 -15.44
C TYR A 123 -27.36 16.45 -15.93
N MET A 124 -27.38 16.96 -17.18
CA MET A 124 -26.32 17.81 -17.71
C MET A 124 -26.15 19.07 -16.86
N ARG A 125 -27.25 19.74 -16.49
CA ARG A 125 -27.19 20.92 -15.61
C ARG A 125 -26.53 20.60 -14.27
N LYS A 126 -26.91 19.49 -13.63
CA LYS A 126 -26.28 19.04 -12.37
C LYS A 126 -24.79 18.75 -12.55
N LEU A 127 -24.41 18.09 -13.64
CA LEU A 127 -23.02 17.78 -13.96
C LEU A 127 -22.20 19.06 -14.18
N PHE A 128 -22.73 20.03 -14.93
CA PHE A 128 -22.05 21.31 -15.13
C PHE A 128 -21.90 22.08 -13.82
N THR A 129 -22.95 22.19 -12.99
CA THR A 129 -22.83 22.86 -11.69
C THR A 129 -21.82 22.18 -10.77
N LEU A 130 -21.75 20.83 -10.81
CA LEU A 130 -20.76 20.08 -10.05
C LEU A 130 -19.35 20.36 -10.58
N ASN A 131 -19.17 20.33 -11.91
CA ASN A 131 -17.88 20.61 -12.54
C ASN A 131 -17.39 22.03 -12.22
N ASP A 132 -18.27 23.03 -12.29
CA ASP A 132 -17.96 24.42 -11.93
C ASP A 132 -17.53 24.52 -10.45
N SER A 133 -18.20 23.79 -9.55
CA SER A 133 -17.82 23.76 -8.14
C SER A 133 -16.45 23.09 -7.91
N ILE A 134 -16.16 22.01 -8.63
CA ILE A 134 -14.87 21.32 -8.57
C ILE A 134 -13.76 22.25 -9.08
N MET A 135 -14.00 22.92 -10.21
CA MET A 135 -13.05 23.89 -10.77
C MET A 135 -12.79 25.06 -9.82
N ALA A 136 -13.82 25.58 -9.15
CA ALA A 136 -13.66 26.64 -8.17
C ALA A 136 -12.79 26.19 -6.97
N VAL A 137 -13.01 24.98 -6.46
CA VAL A 137 -12.20 24.40 -5.39
C VAL A 137 -10.76 24.17 -5.86
N GLN A 138 -10.58 23.64 -7.07
CA GLN A 138 -9.25 23.41 -7.65
C GLN A 138 -8.45 24.71 -7.77
N ASN A 139 -9.08 25.78 -8.28
CA ASN A 139 -8.44 27.10 -8.37
C ASN A 139 -8.05 27.64 -6.98
N SER A 140 -8.89 27.42 -5.97
CA SER A 140 -8.58 27.80 -4.59
C SER A 140 -7.40 26.99 -4.01
N ILE A 141 -7.32 25.70 -4.34
CA ILE A 141 -6.20 24.84 -3.93
C ILE A 141 -4.90 25.31 -4.59
N GLU A 142 -4.95 25.63 -5.88
CA GLU A 142 -3.79 26.14 -6.61
C GLU A 142 -3.30 27.48 -6.05
N ALA A 143 -4.20 28.41 -5.79
CA ALA A 143 -3.86 29.70 -5.18
C ALA A 143 -3.21 29.54 -3.79
N ALA A 144 -3.81 28.71 -2.91
CA ALA A 144 -3.26 28.44 -1.59
C ALA A 144 -1.91 27.71 -1.65
N SER A 145 -1.74 26.80 -2.62
CA SER A 145 -0.47 26.10 -2.84
C SER A 145 0.63 27.05 -3.28
N GLN A 146 0.31 28.03 -4.13
CA GLN A 146 1.25 29.05 -4.56
C GLN A 146 1.66 29.96 -3.41
N GLU A 147 0.71 30.44 -2.60
CA GLU A 147 1.00 31.25 -1.42
C GLU A 147 1.88 30.49 -0.41
N GLN A 148 1.60 29.21 -0.18
CA GLN A 148 2.42 28.36 0.66
C GLN A 148 3.86 28.22 0.13
N LEU A 149 4.02 28.09 -1.20
CA LEU A 149 5.34 28.01 -1.82
C LEU A 149 6.12 29.31 -1.61
N ASP A 150 5.48 30.45 -1.82
CA ASP A 150 6.10 31.77 -1.69
C ASP A 150 6.53 32.03 -0.23
N LEU A 151 5.67 31.74 0.74
CA LEU A 151 6.00 31.82 2.17
C LEU A 151 7.15 30.89 2.56
N LYS A 152 7.23 29.69 1.97
CA LYS A 152 8.32 28.76 2.21
C LYS A 152 9.65 29.30 1.68
N VAL A 153 9.64 29.93 0.50
CA VAL A 153 10.81 30.59 -0.07
C VAL A 153 11.25 31.76 0.80
N GLU A 154 10.31 32.60 1.25
CA GLU A 154 10.60 33.73 2.12
C GLU A 154 11.20 33.27 3.45
N CYS A 155 10.61 32.27 4.08
CA CYS A 155 11.12 31.68 5.32
C CYS A 155 12.54 31.11 5.13
N GLN A 156 12.77 30.39 4.02
CA GLN A 156 14.10 29.86 3.72
C GLN A 156 15.13 30.98 3.53
N LYS A 157 14.75 32.07 2.88
CA LYS A 157 15.61 33.25 2.71
C LYS A 157 15.91 33.90 4.07
N ALA A 158 14.90 34.14 4.89
CA ALA A 158 15.05 34.71 6.23
C ALA A 158 15.94 33.84 7.14
N LEU A 159 15.78 32.52 7.08
CA LEU A 159 16.65 31.57 7.80
C LEU A 159 18.10 31.64 7.32
N LEU A 160 18.32 31.79 6.01
CA LEU A 160 19.66 31.91 5.45
C LEU A 160 20.32 33.23 5.87
N ASP A 161 19.57 34.33 5.81
CA ASP A 161 20.04 35.65 6.25
C ASP A 161 20.39 35.65 7.74
N HIS A 162 19.53 35.06 8.57
CA HIS A 162 19.81 34.91 10.00
C HIS A 162 21.05 34.04 10.27
N LYS A 163 21.21 32.94 9.54
CA LYS A 163 22.41 32.11 9.64
C LYS A 163 23.68 32.87 9.24
N ASN A 164 23.61 33.71 8.22
CA ASN A 164 24.74 34.55 7.80
C ASN A 164 25.07 35.59 8.89
N PHE A 165 24.05 36.23 9.46
CA PHE A 165 24.21 37.15 10.58
C PHE A 165 24.92 36.48 11.78
N LEU A 166 24.47 35.28 12.19
CA LEU A 166 25.09 34.55 13.30
C LEU A 166 26.55 34.18 13.02
N LYS A 167 26.87 33.77 11.79
CA LYS A 167 28.25 33.49 11.38
C LYS A 167 29.14 34.72 11.49
N GLU A 168 28.64 35.87 11.06
CA GLU A 168 29.39 37.11 11.13
C GLU A 168 29.61 37.55 12.58
N GLN A 169 28.59 37.41 13.43
CA GLN A 169 28.73 37.66 14.86
C GLN A 169 29.74 36.71 15.53
N GLU A 170 29.71 35.42 15.17
CA GLU A 170 30.68 34.45 15.67
C GLU A 170 32.10 34.74 15.19
N ARG A 171 32.27 35.19 13.93
CA ARG A 171 33.57 35.61 13.39
C ARG A 171 34.15 36.77 14.18
N ILE A 172 33.38 37.83 14.39
CA ILE A 172 33.81 39.02 15.14
C ILE A 172 34.17 38.65 16.58
N GLN A 173 33.37 37.82 17.25
CA GLN A 173 33.68 37.35 18.60
C GLN A 173 34.92 36.46 18.63
N GLY A 174 35.09 35.60 17.63
CA GLY A 174 36.25 34.73 17.48
C GLY A 174 37.54 35.51 17.30
N GLU A 175 37.53 36.55 16.46
CA GLU A 175 38.68 37.44 16.23
C GLU A 175 39.09 38.15 17.53
N ARG A 176 38.13 38.76 18.23
CA ARG A 176 38.39 39.39 19.54
C ARG A 176 38.93 38.39 20.56
N LEU A 177 38.37 37.19 20.60
CA LEU A 177 38.82 36.16 21.55
C LEU A 177 40.21 35.62 21.20
N GLN A 178 40.56 35.55 19.92
CA GLN A 178 41.88 35.14 19.46
C GLN A 178 42.96 36.18 19.83
N GLU A 179 42.63 37.46 19.76
CA GLU A 179 43.50 38.55 20.21
C GLU A 179 43.66 38.56 21.73
N THR A 180 42.57 38.33 22.48
CA THR A 180 42.55 38.49 23.95
C THR A 180 43.00 37.22 24.69
N ASN A 181 42.66 36.02 24.19
CA ASN A 181 42.96 34.75 24.83
C ASN A 181 43.06 33.56 23.84
N PRO A 182 44.23 33.33 23.22
CA PRO A 182 44.41 32.35 22.15
C PRO A 182 44.34 30.88 22.60
N GLU A 183 44.61 30.59 23.88
CA GLU A 183 44.53 29.23 24.44
C GLU A 183 43.08 28.71 24.46
N ILE A 184 42.11 29.58 24.78
CA ILE A 184 40.68 29.23 24.78
C ILE A 184 40.22 28.86 23.36
N VAL A 185 40.69 29.58 22.33
CA VAL A 185 40.35 29.31 20.93
C VAL A 185 40.89 27.94 20.48
N LYS A 186 42.12 27.57 20.88
CA LYS A 186 42.67 26.23 20.59
C LYS A 186 41.84 25.12 21.23
N ASN A 187 41.40 25.31 22.47
CA ASN A 187 40.57 24.34 23.18
C ASN A 187 39.16 24.22 22.57
N LYS A 188 38.52 25.34 22.20
CA LYS A 188 37.25 25.36 21.46
C LYS A 188 37.36 24.53 20.17
N ASN A 189 38.40 24.76 19.38
CA ASN A 189 38.63 24.04 18.12
C ASN A 189 38.88 22.53 18.32
N ARG A 190 39.61 22.13 19.37
CA ARG A 190 39.79 20.71 19.71
C ARG A 190 38.45 20.06 20.09
N MET A 191 37.66 20.74 20.92
CA MET A 191 36.36 20.25 21.35
C MET A 191 35.38 20.13 20.18
N GLU A 192 35.36 21.10 19.27
CA GLU A 192 34.50 21.08 18.09
C GLU A 192 34.84 19.91 17.15
N LYS A 193 36.13 19.62 16.93
CA LYS A 193 36.58 18.45 16.18
C LYS A 193 36.10 17.14 16.81
N SER A 194 36.18 17.03 18.14
CA SER A 194 35.68 15.86 18.87
C SER A 194 34.16 15.71 18.74
N LEU A 195 33.41 16.80 18.90
CA LEU A 195 31.95 16.79 18.73
C LEU A 195 31.52 16.41 17.30
N ARG A 196 32.22 16.91 16.28
CA ARG A 196 31.98 16.51 14.88
C ARG A 196 32.20 15.01 14.69
N LYS A 197 33.29 14.45 15.24
CA LYS A 197 33.54 13.00 15.20
C LYS A 197 32.40 12.22 15.85
N ILE A 198 31.98 12.61 17.06
CA ILE A 198 30.87 11.97 17.77
C ILE A 198 29.59 12.01 16.95
N ASN A 199 29.26 13.15 16.32
CA ASN A 199 28.06 13.27 15.49
C ASN A 199 28.11 12.43 14.21
N VAL A 200 29.27 12.32 13.56
CA VAL A 200 29.47 11.43 12.41
C VAL A 200 29.28 9.98 12.85
N THR A 201 29.91 9.55 13.94
CA THR A 201 29.75 8.20 14.51
C THR A 201 28.29 7.92 14.87
N LYS A 202 27.58 8.89 15.48
CA LYS A 202 26.15 8.76 15.79
C LYS A 202 25.29 8.57 14.55
N LYS A 203 25.55 9.31 13.47
CA LYS A 203 24.85 9.12 12.19
C LYS A 203 25.15 7.75 11.59
N LEU A 204 26.40 7.33 11.59
CA LEU A 204 26.81 6.01 11.09
C LEU A 204 26.14 4.88 11.86
N ILE A 205 26.10 4.95 13.20
CA ILE A 205 25.39 3.97 14.03
C ILE A 205 23.90 3.95 13.70
N ARG A 206 23.24 5.11 13.56
CA ARG A 206 21.82 5.17 13.18
C ARG A 206 21.57 4.55 11.81
N SER A 207 22.40 4.88 10.81
CA SER A 207 22.29 4.29 9.46
C SER A 207 22.56 2.79 9.48
N PHE A 208 23.52 2.33 10.28
CA PHE A 208 23.82 0.91 10.47
C PHE A 208 22.61 0.19 11.08
N ILE A 209 22.05 0.71 12.17
CA ILE A 209 20.85 0.14 12.80
C ILE A 209 19.67 0.11 11.81
N ALA A 210 19.45 1.18 11.05
CA ALA A 210 18.37 1.23 10.06
C ALA A 210 18.57 0.20 8.93
N ALA A 211 19.79 0.08 8.41
CA ALA A 211 20.13 -0.92 7.39
C ALA A 211 20.02 -2.35 7.94
N SER A 212 20.50 -2.61 9.16
CA SER A 212 20.36 -3.90 9.83
C SER A 212 18.90 -4.24 10.10
N GLY A 213 18.08 -3.27 10.52
CA GLY A 213 16.63 -3.46 10.69
C GLY A 213 15.95 -3.85 9.38
N TYR A 214 16.28 -3.16 8.28
CA TYR A 214 15.78 -3.51 6.95
C TYR A 214 16.23 -4.90 6.48
N MET A 215 17.49 -5.28 6.75
CA MET A 215 18.03 -6.60 6.44
C MET A 215 17.40 -7.71 7.28
N LEU A 216 17.05 -7.44 8.55
CA LEU A 216 16.32 -8.37 9.42
C LEU A 216 14.86 -8.56 8.99
N THR A 217 14.23 -7.53 8.42
CA THR A 217 12.86 -7.63 7.88
C THR A 217 12.76 -8.35 6.54
N LYS A 218 13.88 -8.58 5.83
CA LYS A 218 13.89 -9.43 4.65
C LYS A 218 14.00 -10.90 5.10
N GLU A 219 12.96 -11.68 4.78
CA GLU A 219 12.80 -13.13 5.02
C GLU A 219 14.09 -13.99 4.94
N PRO A 220 15.02 -13.84 3.98
CA PRO A 220 16.16 -14.75 3.86
C PRO A 220 17.05 -14.86 5.11
N LEU A 221 17.14 -13.82 5.95
CA LEU A 221 17.95 -13.91 7.18
C LEU A 221 17.18 -14.56 8.32
N LEU A 222 15.86 -14.34 8.39
CA LEU A 222 14.99 -14.88 9.42
C LEU A 222 14.73 -16.38 9.19
N GLU A 223 14.49 -16.77 7.93
CA GLU A 223 14.39 -18.17 7.50
C GLU A 223 15.72 -18.90 7.69
N MET A 224 16.87 -18.28 7.38
CA MET A 224 18.17 -18.87 7.72
C MET A 224 18.34 -19.06 9.23
N LEU A 225 17.95 -18.08 10.05
CA LEU A 225 18.10 -18.18 11.50
C LEU A 225 17.14 -19.21 12.11
N GLU A 226 15.92 -19.34 11.58
CA GLU A 226 14.98 -20.39 11.95
C GLU A 226 15.46 -21.78 11.51
N ALA A 227 15.94 -21.93 10.26
CA ALA A 227 16.48 -23.18 9.75
C ALA A 227 17.73 -23.63 10.51
N ASN A 228 18.53 -22.69 11.02
CA ASN A 228 19.72 -22.97 11.83
C ASN A 228 19.45 -22.94 13.34
N ARG A 229 18.19 -22.77 13.80
CA ARG A 229 17.83 -22.76 15.22
C ARG A 229 18.11 -24.11 15.90
N GLU A 230 17.92 -25.21 15.17
CA GLU A 230 18.19 -26.56 15.67
C GLU A 230 19.68 -26.90 15.69
N LEU A 231 20.50 -26.22 14.88
CA LEU A 231 21.97 -26.37 14.87
C LEU A 231 22.64 -25.80 16.13
N LEU A 232 21.97 -24.89 16.84
CA LEU A 232 22.44 -24.28 18.09
C LEU A 232 21.64 -24.75 19.31
N ASN A 233 21.47 -26.06 19.46
CA ASN A 233 20.91 -26.64 20.68
C ASN A 233 21.88 -26.40 21.88
N VAL A 234 21.33 -26.23 23.08
CA VAL A 234 22.06 -26.13 24.36
C VAL A 234 23.07 -27.26 24.53
N GLU A 235 22.75 -28.46 24.03
CA GLU A 235 23.67 -29.59 24.04
C GLU A 235 24.91 -29.38 23.14
N MET A 236 24.75 -28.72 22.00
CA MET A 236 25.84 -28.38 21.09
C MET A 236 26.67 -27.22 21.65
N ILE A 237 26.04 -26.23 22.28
CA ILE A 237 26.72 -25.13 23.00
C ILE A 237 27.55 -25.68 24.17
N ALA A 238 26.99 -26.63 24.94
CA ALA A 238 27.70 -27.31 26.02
C ALA A 238 28.91 -28.11 25.50
N LYS A 239 28.74 -28.86 24.40
CA LYS A 239 29.84 -29.61 23.76
C LYS A 239 30.94 -28.68 23.21
N MET A 240 30.57 -27.56 22.58
CA MET A 240 31.52 -26.55 22.11
C MET A 240 32.29 -25.91 23.28
N SER A 241 31.61 -25.58 24.37
CA SER A 241 32.24 -25.03 25.58
C SER A 241 33.26 -26.02 26.18
N GLN A 242 32.86 -27.28 26.36
CA GLN A 242 33.75 -28.32 26.90
C GLN A 242 34.93 -28.65 25.97
N SER A 243 34.72 -28.61 24.65
CA SER A 243 35.80 -28.80 23.67
C SER A 243 36.84 -27.68 23.73
N SER A 244 36.40 -26.44 23.97
CA SER A 244 37.30 -25.28 24.08
C SER A 244 38.16 -25.31 25.34
N GLU A 245 37.58 -25.75 26.46
CA GLU A 245 38.31 -25.95 27.73
C GLU A 245 39.35 -27.07 27.64
N ASN A 246 39.02 -28.19 26.98
CA ASN A 246 39.97 -29.30 26.78
C ASN A 246 41.16 -28.94 25.86
N VAL A 247 40.93 -28.09 24.85
CA VAL A 247 42.02 -27.60 23.97
C VAL A 247 42.94 -26.63 24.73
N LEU A 248 42.38 -25.75 25.56
CA LEU A 248 43.16 -24.86 26.43
C LEU A 248 43.96 -25.64 27.49
N ALA A 249 43.36 -26.64 28.14
CA ALA A 249 44.04 -27.46 29.14
C ALA A 249 45.21 -28.27 28.57
N SER A 250 45.02 -28.90 27.40
CA SER A 250 46.07 -29.68 26.73
C SER A 250 47.21 -28.80 26.16
N THR A 251 46.92 -27.55 25.78
CA THR A 251 47.94 -26.59 25.33
C THR A 251 48.78 -26.08 26.50
N ILE A 252 48.15 -25.87 27.67
CA ILE A 252 48.85 -25.46 28.90
C ILE A 252 49.73 -26.59 29.46
N GLU A 253 49.26 -27.85 29.41
CA GLU A 253 50.08 -29.00 29.83
C GLU A 253 51.27 -29.26 28.90
N ARG A 254 51.12 -29.08 27.58
CA ARG A 254 52.25 -29.18 26.63
C ARG A 254 53.31 -28.13 26.91
N LYS A 255 52.93 -26.88 27.19
CA LYS A 255 53.87 -25.82 27.55
C LYS A 255 54.63 -26.13 28.85
N ARG A 256 53.95 -26.66 29.87
CA ARG A 256 54.59 -27.05 31.14
C ARG A 256 55.57 -28.22 31.02
N LYS A 257 55.34 -29.14 30.08
CA LYS A 257 56.28 -30.26 29.83
C LYS A 257 57.52 -29.83 29.04
N THR A 258 57.41 -28.79 28.20
CA THR A 258 58.56 -28.24 27.47
C THR A 258 59.43 -27.27 28.28
N GLU A 259 58.92 -26.72 29.39
CA GLU A 259 59.68 -25.81 30.27
C GLU A 259 60.42 -26.53 31.41
N ASN A 260 60.12 -27.82 31.64
CA ASN A 260 60.69 -28.63 32.72
C ASN A 260 61.61 -29.76 32.22
N SER A 261 62.08 -29.69 30.97
CA SER A 261 63.07 -30.61 30.39
C SER A 261 64.20 -29.84 29.73
#